data_AF-A0AA47P869-F1
#
_entry.id   AF-A0AA47P869-F1
#
_cell.length_a   1.000
_cell.length_b   1.000
_cell.length_c   1.000
_cell.angle_alpha   90.00
_cell.angle_beta   90.00
_cell.angle_gamma   90.00
#
_symmetry.space_group_name_H-M   'P 1'
#
loop_
_entity.id
_entity.type
_entity.pdbx_description
1 polymer ?
#
loop_
_entity_poly.entity_id
_entity_poly.type
_entity_poly.pdbx_seq_one_letter_code
_entity_poly.pdbx_strand_id
1 'polypeptide(L)'
;MEKIEKHLKSSKEKDHAKPLDKPEQFLHQLSQIPNFHERVFCILFQSSFTECISSILRKLDIMQRVCKTLQSGEGVMNVLGLILAFGNFMNGGNRTRGQADGFNLDILPKIKDVKSVDAGKETCVYPLPEPQDLFQASQMKFEEFHKDMLRLRKDLRAVLRFKTVLRKPEVLEFNTQLRTKLNLIAVY
;
A
#
# COMPACT_ATOMS: atom_id res chain seq x y z
N MET A 1 30.43 9.66 -8.35
CA MET A 1 31.64 9.26 -7.59
C MET A 1 32.89 9.31 -8.45
N GLU A 2 32.90 8.75 -9.67
CA GLU A 2 34.10 8.75 -10.56
C GLU A 2 34.74 10.13 -10.78
N LYS A 3 33.94 11.20 -10.93
CA LYS A 3 34.47 12.57 -11.09
C LYS A 3 35.27 13.05 -9.86
N ILE A 4 34.81 12.73 -8.65
CA ILE A 4 35.45 13.12 -7.38
C ILE A 4 36.73 12.31 -7.18
N GLU A 5 36.69 11.01 -7.48
CA GLU A 5 37.88 10.14 -7.43
C GLU A 5 38.95 10.55 -8.44
N LYS A 6 38.55 10.95 -9.65
CA LYS A 6 39.45 11.46 -10.68
C LYS A 6 40.08 12.79 -10.25
N HIS A 7 39.31 13.69 -9.64
CA HIS A 7 39.84 14.94 -9.07
C HIS A 7 40.87 14.66 -7.98
N LEU A 8 40.58 13.76 -7.04
CA LEU A 8 41.51 13.37 -5.96
C LEU A 8 42.79 12.69 -6.47
N LYS A 9 42.71 11.86 -7.51
CA LYS A 9 43.91 11.29 -8.17
C LYS A 9 44.76 12.36 -8.83
N SER A 10 44.14 13.26 -9.61
CA SER A 10 44.85 14.35 -10.28
C SER A 10 45.43 15.40 -9.30
N SER A 11 44.80 15.51 -8.13
CA SER A 11 45.19 16.43 -7.06
C SER A 11 46.41 15.94 -6.27
N LYS A 12 46.56 14.62 -6.11
CA LYS A 12 47.78 14.01 -5.55
C LYS A 12 49.01 14.13 -6.45
N GLU A 13 48.83 14.30 -7.76
CA GLU A 13 49.91 14.43 -8.75
C GLU A 13 50.34 15.89 -8.99
N LYS A 14 49.60 16.88 -8.48
CA LYS A 14 49.86 18.31 -8.67
C LYS A 14 49.81 19.06 -7.35
N ASP A 15 50.94 19.62 -6.92
CA ASP A 15 51.15 20.36 -5.66
C ASP A 15 50.27 21.64 -5.50
N HIS A 16 49.43 21.98 -6.49
CA HIS A 16 48.58 23.16 -6.53
C HIS A 16 47.10 22.86 -6.85
N ALA A 17 46.64 21.64 -6.61
CA ALA A 17 45.27 21.30 -6.92
C ALA A 17 44.27 21.93 -5.94
N LYS A 18 43.21 22.53 -6.51
CA LYS A 18 42.15 23.17 -5.73
C LYS A 18 41.50 22.16 -4.78
N PRO A 19 41.37 22.46 -3.48
CA PRO A 19 40.66 21.62 -2.54
C PRO A 19 39.22 21.37 -3.01
N LEU A 20 38.70 20.17 -2.76
CA LEU A 20 37.27 19.87 -2.95
C LEU A 20 36.43 20.85 -2.14
N ASP A 21 35.28 21.25 -2.65
CA ASP A 21 34.33 22.04 -1.86
C ASP A 21 33.61 21.16 -0.80
N LYS A 22 32.90 21.78 0.15
CA LYS A 22 32.24 21.04 1.24
C LYS A 22 31.28 19.94 0.74
N PRO A 23 30.41 20.19 -0.28
CA PRO A 23 29.59 19.14 -0.89
C PRO A 23 30.38 17.96 -1.47
N GLU A 24 31.46 18.23 -2.20
CA GLU A 24 32.29 17.18 -2.80
C GLU A 24 33.08 16.39 -1.74
N GLN A 25 33.56 17.06 -0.69
CA GLN A 25 34.18 16.40 0.46
C GLN A 25 33.20 15.45 1.17
N PHE A 26 31.94 15.87 1.34
CA PHE A 26 30.89 15.02 1.93
C PHE A 26 30.60 13.80 1.05
N LEU A 27 30.43 14.00 -0.27
CA LEU A 27 30.24 12.89 -1.20
C LEU A 27 31.43 11.92 -1.19
N HIS A 28 32.66 12.42 -1.12
CA HIS A 28 33.84 11.58 -0.94
C HIS A 28 33.78 10.80 0.38
N GLN A 29 33.42 11.43 1.49
CA GLN A 29 33.29 10.73 2.77
C GLN A 29 32.23 9.62 2.74
N LEU A 30 31.14 9.78 1.98
CA LEU A 30 30.15 8.72 1.77
C LEU A 30 30.70 7.60 0.88
N SER A 31 31.50 7.92 -0.14
CA SER A 31 32.11 6.94 -1.04
C SER A 31 33.09 5.99 -0.34
N GLN A 32 33.72 6.46 0.74
CA GLN A 32 34.63 5.63 1.55
C GLN A 32 33.91 4.58 2.40
N ILE A 33 32.57 4.59 2.47
CA ILE A 33 31.82 3.61 3.26
C ILE A 33 31.61 2.33 2.42
N PRO A 34 32.08 1.16 2.88
CA PRO A 34 31.89 -0.09 2.15
C PRO A 34 30.42 -0.42 1.94
N ASN A 35 30.04 -0.77 0.71
CA ASN A 35 28.67 -1.15 0.35
C ASN A 35 27.63 -0.08 0.74
N PHE A 36 28.01 1.20 0.60
CA PHE A 36 27.17 2.34 1.00
C PHE A 36 25.73 2.26 0.47
N HIS A 37 25.59 1.98 -0.83
CA HIS A 37 24.28 1.94 -1.49
C HIS A 37 23.40 0.82 -0.93
N GLU A 38 23.94 -0.38 -0.77
CA GLU A 38 23.23 -1.53 -0.19
C GLU A 38 22.83 -1.27 1.26
N ARG A 39 23.70 -0.66 2.06
CA ARG A 39 23.43 -0.31 3.47
C ARG A 39 22.31 0.72 3.59
N VAL A 40 22.38 1.80 2.80
CA VAL A 40 21.31 2.84 2.77
C VAL A 40 19.99 2.23 2.32
N PHE A 41 19.99 1.41 1.27
CA PHE A 41 18.79 0.72 0.80
C PHE A 41 18.15 -0.11 1.92
N CYS A 42 18.94 -0.91 2.64
CA CYS A 42 18.42 -1.76 3.71
C CYS A 42 17.84 -0.95 4.87
N ILE A 43 18.44 0.19 5.22
CA ILE A 43 17.94 1.07 6.29
C ILE A 43 16.61 1.71 5.90
N LEU A 44 16.52 2.26 4.69
CA LEU A 44 15.28 2.85 4.17
C LEU A 44 14.16 1.82 4.02
N PHE A 45 14.51 0.60 3.59
CA PHE A 45 13.57 -0.50 3.55
C PHE A 45 13.09 -0.86 4.97
N GLN A 46 14.02 -1.04 5.92
CA GLN A 46 13.67 -1.38 7.30
C GLN A 46 12.75 -0.31 7.93
N SER A 47 12.99 0.97 7.68
CA SER A 47 12.18 2.06 8.25
C SER A 47 10.75 2.11 7.69
N SER A 48 10.54 1.64 6.46
CA SER A 48 9.24 1.69 5.78
C SER A 48 8.52 0.34 5.70
N PHE A 49 9.20 -0.77 6.00
CA PHE A 49 8.67 -2.12 5.80
C PHE A 49 7.38 -2.37 6.58
N THR A 50 7.37 -2.04 7.88
CA THR A 50 6.23 -2.29 8.76
C THR A 50 4.96 -1.59 8.28
N GLU A 51 5.09 -0.32 7.86
CA GLU A 51 3.95 0.44 7.32
C GLU A 51 3.46 -0.16 6.00
N CYS A 52 4.39 -0.47 5.09
CA CYS A 52 4.07 -1.07 3.80
C CYS A 52 3.32 -2.40 3.93
N ILE A 53 3.85 -3.34 4.73
CA ILE A 53 3.20 -4.65 4.91
C ILE A 53 1.86 -4.53 5.64
N SER A 54 1.75 -3.65 6.64
CA SER A 54 0.49 -3.45 7.37
C SER A 54 -0.61 -2.89 6.46
N SER A 55 -0.26 -1.94 5.60
CA SER A 55 -1.18 -1.37 4.60
C SER A 55 -1.69 -2.44 3.63
N ILE A 56 -0.79 -3.28 3.12
CA ILE A 56 -1.15 -4.40 2.24
C ILE A 56 -2.07 -5.40 2.94
N LEU A 57 -1.70 -5.84 4.15
CA LEU A 57 -2.47 -6.83 4.90
C LEU A 57 -3.87 -6.32 5.26
N ARG A 58 -3.99 -5.05 5.68
CA ARG A 58 -5.29 -4.42 5.96
C ARG A 58 -6.19 -4.39 4.71
N LYS A 59 -5.64 -4.02 3.56
CA LYS A 59 -6.40 -4.02 2.29
C LYS A 59 -6.90 -5.43 1.94
N LEU A 60 -6.06 -6.46 2.10
CA LEU A 60 -6.45 -7.86 1.85
C LEU A 60 -7.54 -8.34 2.80
N ASP A 61 -7.40 -8.04 4.09
CA ASP A 61 -8.34 -8.44 5.13
C ASP A 61 -9.73 -7.83 4.91
N ILE A 62 -9.81 -6.54 4.60
CA ILE A 62 -11.08 -5.87 4.23
C ILE A 62 -11.70 -6.53 3.01
N MET A 63 -10.93 -6.72 1.93
CA MET A 63 -11.44 -7.36 0.71
C MET A 63 -11.95 -8.77 0.98
N GLN A 64 -11.19 -9.57 1.73
CA GLN A 64 -11.57 -10.95 2.06
C GLN A 64 -12.86 -10.98 2.86
N ARG A 65 -13.00 -10.13 3.89
CA ARG A 65 -14.23 -10.04 4.67
C ARG A 65 -15.42 -9.64 3.82
N VAL A 66 -15.30 -8.57 3.04
CA VAL A 66 -16.39 -8.07 2.18
C VAL A 66 -16.80 -9.13 1.15
N CYS A 67 -15.84 -9.73 0.44
CA CYS A 67 -16.13 -10.79 -0.53
C CYS A 67 -16.82 -11.99 0.12
N LYS A 68 -16.36 -12.43 1.29
CA LYS A 68 -16.98 -13.55 2.01
C LYS A 68 -18.43 -13.25 2.40
N THR A 69 -18.68 -12.05 2.95
CA THR A 69 -20.03 -11.63 3.34
C THR A 69 -20.94 -11.48 2.12
N LEU A 70 -20.45 -10.94 1.00
CA LEU A 70 -21.25 -10.82 -0.23
C LEU A 70 -21.54 -12.18 -0.88
N GLN A 71 -20.60 -13.12 -0.82
CA GLN A 71 -20.73 -14.43 -1.47
C GLN A 71 -21.64 -15.40 -0.70
N SER A 72 -21.57 -15.39 0.63
CA SER A 72 -22.26 -16.40 1.45
C SER A 72 -22.88 -15.84 2.73
N GLY A 73 -22.99 -14.52 2.88
CA GLY A 73 -23.63 -13.91 4.03
C GLY A 73 -25.14 -14.12 3.98
N GLU A 74 -25.68 -14.80 4.99
CA GLU A 74 -27.11 -15.06 5.10
C GLU A 74 -27.94 -13.78 5.05
N GLY A 75 -27.48 -12.71 5.71
CA GLY A 75 -28.15 -11.41 5.67
C GLY A 75 -28.22 -10.79 4.27
N VAL A 76 -27.15 -10.92 3.49
CA VAL A 76 -27.13 -10.45 2.08
C VAL A 76 -28.13 -11.26 1.26
N MET A 77 -28.13 -12.58 1.39
CA MET A 77 -29.07 -13.46 0.67
C MET A 77 -30.52 -13.20 1.05
N ASN A 78 -30.80 -12.96 2.34
CA ASN A 78 -32.13 -12.63 2.83
C ASN A 78 -32.61 -11.28 2.26
N VAL A 79 -31.76 -10.25 2.23
CA VAL A 79 -32.10 -8.96 1.62
C VAL A 79 -32.36 -9.12 0.12
N LEU A 80 -31.51 -9.84 -0.62
CA LEU A 80 -31.72 -10.09 -2.04
C LEU A 80 -33.01 -10.89 -2.30
N GLY A 81 -33.28 -11.91 -1.49
CA GLY A 81 -34.52 -12.69 -1.58
C GLY A 81 -35.76 -11.84 -1.29
N LEU A 82 -35.69 -10.92 -0.33
CA LEU A 82 -36.78 -10.00 -0.01
C LEU A 82 -37.03 -9.00 -1.15
N ILE A 83 -35.98 -8.47 -1.76
CA ILE A 83 -36.05 -7.62 -2.95
C ILE A 83 -36.71 -8.39 -4.10
N LEU A 84 -36.34 -9.65 -4.32
CA LEU A 84 -36.94 -10.50 -5.35
C LEU A 84 -38.43 -10.74 -5.07
N ALA A 85 -38.78 -11.08 -3.84
CA ALA A 85 -40.17 -11.33 -3.43
C ALA A 85 -41.06 -10.09 -3.63
N PHE A 86 -40.61 -8.91 -3.19
CA PHE A 86 -41.33 -7.66 -3.41
C PHE A 86 -41.41 -7.29 -4.89
N GLY A 87 -40.32 -7.46 -5.64
CA GLY A 87 -40.29 -7.24 -7.08
C GLY A 87 -41.33 -8.09 -7.82
N ASN A 88 -41.38 -9.40 -7.52
CA ASN A 88 -42.35 -10.32 -8.12
C ASN A 88 -43.80 -9.95 -7.75
N PHE A 89 -44.05 -9.61 -6.48
CA PHE A 89 -45.36 -9.18 -6.02
C PHE A 89 -45.84 -7.89 -6.72
N MET A 90 -44.99 -6.86 -6.74
CA MET A 90 -45.32 -5.56 -7.33
C MET A 90 -45.51 -5.62 -8.86
N ASN A 91 -44.84 -6.55 -9.53
CA ASN A 91 -44.94 -6.76 -10.97
C ASN A 91 -45.90 -7.90 -11.36
N GLY A 92 -46.75 -8.35 -10.43
CA GLY A 92 -47.74 -9.41 -10.67
C GLY A 92 -48.59 -9.14 -11.92
N GLY A 93 -48.79 -10.17 -12.75
CA GLY A 93 -49.49 -10.06 -14.04
C GLY A 93 -48.59 -9.66 -15.22
N ASN A 94 -47.37 -9.16 -14.97
CA ASN A 94 -46.37 -8.98 -16.02
C ASN A 94 -45.57 -10.28 -16.24
N ARG A 95 -45.76 -10.91 -17.40
CA ARG A 95 -45.11 -12.18 -17.77
C ARG A 95 -43.57 -12.16 -17.73
N THR A 96 -42.93 -11.01 -17.86
CA THR A 96 -41.45 -10.90 -17.89
C THR A 96 -40.85 -10.38 -16.58
N ARG A 97 -41.66 -9.81 -15.68
CA ARG A 97 -41.17 -9.15 -14.45
C ARG A 97 -41.77 -9.67 -13.15
N GLY A 98 -42.96 -10.27 -13.21
CA GLY A 98 -43.70 -10.73 -12.03
C GLY A 98 -43.42 -12.19 -11.62
N GLN A 99 -42.56 -12.90 -12.37
CA GLN A 99 -42.21 -14.32 -12.15
C GLN A 99 -40.70 -14.52 -12.39
N ALA A 100 -39.87 -13.63 -11.86
CA ALA A 100 -38.43 -13.70 -12.02
C ALA A 100 -37.80 -14.65 -10.99
N ASP A 101 -36.78 -15.40 -11.41
CA ASP A 101 -35.94 -16.25 -10.55
C ASP A 101 -34.75 -15.47 -9.94
N GLY A 102 -34.55 -14.22 -10.38
CA GLY A 102 -33.47 -13.37 -9.93
C GLY A 102 -33.50 -12.00 -10.62
N PHE A 103 -32.55 -11.14 -10.28
CA PHE A 103 -32.40 -9.81 -10.86
C PHE A 103 -30.93 -9.43 -10.98
N ASN A 104 -30.64 -8.50 -11.89
CA ASN A 104 -29.33 -7.90 -12.00
C ASN A 104 -29.14 -6.82 -10.91
N LEU A 105 -27.93 -6.71 -10.37
CA LEU A 105 -27.62 -5.78 -9.27
C LEU A 105 -27.76 -4.30 -9.62
N ASP A 106 -27.89 -3.95 -10.92
CA ASP A 106 -28.16 -2.58 -11.35
C ASP A 106 -29.55 -2.07 -10.93
N ILE A 107 -30.43 -2.95 -10.43
CA ILE A 107 -31.70 -2.56 -9.82
C ILE A 107 -31.50 -1.92 -8.44
N LEU A 108 -30.44 -2.26 -7.69
CA LEU A 108 -30.28 -1.85 -6.29
C LEU A 108 -30.31 -0.33 -6.09
N PRO A 109 -29.63 0.50 -6.91
CA PRO A 109 -29.72 1.95 -6.77
C PRO A 109 -31.12 2.50 -7.04
N LYS A 110 -31.91 1.85 -7.92
CA LYS A 110 -33.27 2.27 -8.31
C LYS A 110 -34.30 1.98 -7.20
N ILE A 111 -33.99 1.07 -6.27
CA ILE A 111 -34.88 0.76 -5.13
C ILE A 111 -35.07 1.98 -4.23
N LYS A 112 -34.05 2.85 -4.15
CA LYS A 112 -34.14 4.11 -3.39
C LYS A 112 -35.28 5.03 -3.87
N ASP A 113 -35.65 4.93 -5.15
CA ASP A 113 -36.69 5.76 -5.76
C ASP A 113 -38.12 5.23 -5.49
N VAL A 114 -38.23 4.03 -4.91
CA VAL A 114 -39.52 3.45 -4.51
C VAL A 114 -39.98 4.11 -3.21
N LYS A 115 -41.07 4.88 -3.27
CA LYS A 115 -41.63 5.57 -2.12
C LYS A 115 -42.18 4.57 -1.09
N SER A 116 -41.67 4.61 0.13
CA SER A 116 -42.20 3.89 1.30
C SER A 116 -43.07 4.81 2.15
N VAL A 117 -44.11 4.25 2.78
CA VAL A 117 -44.99 4.97 3.72
C VAL A 117 -44.21 5.42 4.97
N ASP A 118 -43.17 4.67 5.36
CA ASP A 118 -42.29 4.94 6.52
C ASP A 118 -40.87 5.36 6.09
N ALA A 119 -40.75 6.18 5.05
CA ALA A 119 -39.46 6.69 4.59
C ALA A 119 -38.77 7.54 5.69
N GLY A 120 -37.77 6.95 6.37
CA GLY A 120 -37.01 7.63 7.43
C GLY A 120 -36.38 6.71 8.49
N LYS A 121 -36.72 5.42 8.53
CA LYS A 121 -36.04 4.43 9.40
C LYS A 121 -35.00 3.63 8.61
N GLU A 122 -33.73 3.98 8.79
CA GLU A 122 -32.58 3.32 8.14
C GLU A 122 -32.05 2.13 8.95
N THR A 123 -32.91 1.21 9.38
CA THR A 123 -32.49 0.04 10.17
C THR A 123 -32.70 -1.24 9.39
N CYS A 124 -31.63 -1.80 8.83
CA CYS A 124 -31.62 -3.18 8.33
C CYS A 124 -31.36 -4.12 9.51
N VAL A 125 -32.22 -5.12 9.71
CA VAL A 125 -32.05 -6.13 10.77
C VAL A 125 -31.14 -7.29 10.34
N TYR A 126 -30.77 -7.34 9.06
CA TYR A 126 -29.93 -8.40 8.52
C TYR A 126 -28.45 -8.05 8.65
N PRO A 127 -27.59 -9.05 8.95
CA PRO A 127 -26.15 -8.83 9.00
C PRO A 127 -25.62 -8.55 7.58
N LEU A 128 -25.25 -7.29 7.32
CA LEU A 128 -24.65 -6.83 6.07
C LEU A 128 -23.17 -6.46 6.29
N PRO A 129 -22.36 -6.38 5.21
CA PRO A 129 -21.01 -5.84 5.33
C PRO A 129 -21.07 -4.44 5.94
N GLU A 130 -20.15 -4.15 6.87
CA GLU A 130 -20.03 -2.82 7.46
C GLU A 130 -19.87 -1.76 6.36
N PRO A 131 -20.65 -0.66 6.36
CA PRO A 131 -20.63 0.33 5.29
C PRO A 131 -19.22 0.88 5.00
N GLN A 132 -18.42 1.05 6.05
CA GLN A 132 -17.05 1.53 5.95
C GLN A 132 -16.10 0.52 5.29
N ASP A 133 -16.28 -0.78 5.54
CA ASP A 133 -15.49 -1.84 4.91
C ASP A 133 -15.89 -1.98 3.43
N LEU A 134 -17.20 -1.95 3.13
CA LEU A 134 -17.72 -1.99 1.76
C LEU A 134 -17.25 -0.79 0.95
N PHE A 135 -17.27 0.41 1.55
CA PHE A 135 -16.74 1.62 0.92
C PHE A 135 -15.24 1.48 0.62
N GLN A 136 -14.42 1.07 1.60
CA GLN A 136 -12.98 0.88 1.39
C GLN A 136 -12.68 -0.16 0.31
N ALA A 137 -13.40 -1.29 0.31
CA ALA A 137 -13.29 -2.30 -0.74
C ALA A 137 -13.65 -1.75 -2.11
N SER A 138 -14.73 -0.95 -2.22
CA SER A 138 -15.17 -0.34 -3.48
C SER A 138 -14.16 0.66 -4.07
N GLN A 139 -13.37 1.31 -3.22
CA GLN A 139 -12.35 2.29 -3.65
C GLN A 139 -11.01 1.62 -4.01
N MET A 140 -10.88 0.30 -3.83
CA MET A 140 -9.64 -0.40 -4.05
C MET A 140 -9.33 -0.55 -5.54
N LYS A 141 -8.17 -0.06 -5.96
CA LYS A 141 -7.64 -0.25 -7.31
C LYS A 141 -6.69 -1.44 -7.33
N PHE A 142 -7.07 -2.51 -8.03
CA PHE A 142 -6.29 -3.75 -8.10
C PHE A 142 -4.92 -3.52 -8.75
N GLU A 143 -4.81 -2.61 -9.72
CA GLU A 143 -3.55 -2.28 -10.37
C GLU A 143 -2.54 -1.64 -9.41
N GLU A 144 -2.99 -0.72 -8.56
CA GLU A 144 -2.15 -0.08 -7.55
C GLU A 144 -1.72 -1.09 -6.49
N PHE A 145 -2.67 -1.91 -6.00
CA PHE A 145 -2.38 -2.96 -5.05
C PHE A 145 -1.37 -3.99 -5.58
N HIS A 146 -1.52 -4.40 -6.85
CA HIS A 146 -0.58 -5.32 -7.50
C HIS A 146 0.82 -4.70 -7.61
N LYS A 147 0.92 -3.41 -7.95
CA LYS A 147 2.19 -2.68 -7.99
C LYS A 147 2.86 -2.63 -6.63
N ASP A 148 2.11 -2.39 -5.55
CA ASP A 148 2.61 -2.38 -4.18
C ASP A 148 3.22 -3.75 -3.81
N MET A 149 2.51 -4.84 -4.12
CA MET A 149 2.98 -6.21 -3.90
C MET A 149 4.24 -6.54 -4.71
N LEU A 150 4.30 -6.14 -5.98
CA LEU A 150 5.48 -6.34 -6.83
C LEU A 150 6.70 -5.58 -6.31
N ARG A 151 6.50 -4.34 -5.86
CA ARG A 151 7.54 -3.50 -5.26
C ARG A 151 8.07 -4.16 -4.00
N LEU A 152 7.20 -4.51 -3.06
CA LEU A 152 7.59 -5.17 -1.81
C LEU A 152 8.37 -6.46 -2.08
N ARG A 153 7.93 -7.29 -3.03
CA ARG A 153 8.64 -8.52 -3.44
C ARG A 153 10.01 -8.22 -4.05
N LYS A 154 10.15 -7.14 -4.82
CA LYS A 154 11.44 -6.73 -5.39
C LYS A 154 12.39 -6.28 -4.28
N ASP A 155 11.91 -5.46 -3.36
CA ASP A 155 12.72 -4.89 -2.29
C ASP A 155 13.16 -5.96 -1.28
N LEU A 156 12.26 -6.87 -0.88
CA LEU A 156 12.59 -8.04 -0.08
C LEU A 156 13.70 -8.88 -0.75
N ARG A 157 13.58 -9.15 -2.06
CA ARG A 157 14.61 -9.90 -2.80
C ARG A 157 15.95 -9.16 -2.85
N ALA A 158 15.94 -7.83 -2.89
CA ALA A 158 17.18 -7.04 -2.83
C ALA A 158 17.82 -7.16 -1.45
N VAL A 159 17.07 -6.96 -0.37
CA VAL A 159 17.57 -7.12 1.01
C VAL A 159 18.11 -8.52 1.27
N LEU A 160 17.46 -9.57 0.76
CA LEU A 160 17.94 -10.94 0.89
C LEU A 160 19.32 -11.16 0.23
N ARG A 161 19.60 -10.48 -0.90
CA ARG A 161 20.94 -10.52 -1.54
C ARG A 161 21.98 -9.76 -0.73
N PHE A 162 21.58 -8.70 -0.04
CA PHE A 162 22.46 -7.88 0.78
C PHE A 162 22.71 -8.45 2.19
N LYS A 163 22.19 -9.65 2.51
CA LYS A 163 22.35 -10.28 3.83
C LYS A 163 23.80 -10.36 4.32
N THR A 164 24.77 -10.55 3.43
CA THR A 164 26.20 -10.59 3.78
C THR A 164 26.76 -9.23 4.20
N VAL A 165 26.15 -8.13 3.75
CA VAL A 165 26.50 -6.73 4.06
C VAL A 165 25.96 -6.31 5.44
N LEU A 166 24.92 -6.98 5.95
CA LEU A 166 24.20 -6.61 7.18
C LEU A 166 24.67 -7.35 8.43
N ARG A 167 25.96 -7.69 8.56
CA ARG A 167 26.44 -8.27 9.83
C ARG A 167 26.19 -7.26 10.97
N LYS A 168 25.56 -7.73 12.05
CA LYS A 168 25.08 -6.90 13.18
C LYS A 168 26.08 -5.87 13.75
N PRO A 169 27.40 -6.12 13.83
CA PRO A 169 28.34 -5.11 14.35
C PRO A 169 28.45 -3.88 13.42
N GLU A 170 28.44 -4.11 12.11
CA GLU A 170 28.72 -3.09 11.09
C GLU A 170 27.52 -2.17 10.82
N VAL A 171 26.29 -2.63 11.10
CA VAL A 171 25.08 -1.82 10.92
C VAL A 171 24.95 -0.76 12.02
N LEU A 172 25.38 -1.07 13.24
CA LEU A 172 25.39 -0.09 14.34
C LEU A 172 26.50 0.94 14.13
N GLU A 173 27.70 0.49 13.71
CA GLU A 173 28.78 1.38 13.29
C GLU A 173 28.39 2.24 12.09
N PHE A 174 27.75 1.67 11.07
CA PHE A 174 27.27 2.43 9.92
C PHE A 174 26.25 3.48 10.33
N ASN A 175 25.25 3.13 11.16
CA ASN A 175 24.27 4.11 11.64
C ASN A 175 24.94 5.22 12.46
N THR A 176 25.96 4.88 13.23
CA THR A 176 26.74 5.86 14.01
C THR A 176 27.55 6.75 13.06
N GLN A 177 28.32 6.19 12.13
CA GLN A 177 29.09 6.92 11.12
C GLN A 177 28.22 7.80 10.24
N LEU A 178 27.05 7.31 9.81
CA LEU A 178 26.08 8.06 9.02
C LEU A 178 25.49 9.20 9.84
N ARG A 179 25.09 8.97 11.10
CA ARG A 179 24.60 10.02 12.00
C ARG A 179 25.67 11.07 12.31
N THR A 180 26.91 10.67 12.58
CA THR A 180 28.02 11.61 12.79
C THR A 180 28.26 12.46 11.55
N LYS A 181 28.26 11.85 10.35
CA LYS A 181 28.45 12.56 9.07
C LYS A 181 27.26 13.44 8.69
N LEU A 182 26.03 13.06 9.05
CA LEU A 182 24.81 13.86 8.82
C LEU A 182 24.67 15.00 9.83
N ASN A 183 25.01 14.78 11.11
CA ASN A 183 24.95 15.82 12.15
C ASN A 183 25.97 16.95 11.91
N LEU A 184 27.06 16.71 11.18
CA LEU A 184 27.99 17.75 10.71
C LEU A 184 27.34 18.74 9.74
N ILE A 185 26.16 18.43 9.18
CA ILE A 185 25.39 19.30 8.29
C ILE A 185 24.33 20.11 9.07
N ALA A 186 23.83 19.60 10.21
CA ALA A 186 22.78 20.25 10.99
C ALA A 186 23.28 21.36 11.94
N VAL A 187 24.59 21.62 11.98
CA VAL A 187 25.24 22.66 12.81
C VAL A 187 25.76 23.83 11.94
N TYR A 188 25.43 23.85 10.65
CA TYR A 188 25.59 24.99 9.74
C TYR A 188 24.25 25.36 9.11
#